data_AF-A0A1Q3CAC5-F1
#
_entry.id   AF-A0A1Q3CAC5-F1
#
_cell.length_a   1.000
_cell.length_b   1.000
_cell.length_c   1.000
_cell.angle_alpha   90.00
_cell.angle_beta   90.00
_cell.angle_gamma   90.00
#
_symmetry.space_group_name_H-M   'P 1'
#
loop_
_entity.id
_entity.type
_entity.pdbx_description
1 polymer ?
#
loop_
_entity_poly.entity_id
_entity_poly.type
_entity_poly.pdbx_seq_one_letter_code
_entity_poly.pdbx_strand_id
1 'polypeptide(L)'
;MIATWDDSDESSSDEESDGQVANFAFMAIEEEEEDDVKFSFDELQDAYENLYNEYKKVCLKNKSLKKDVISMSKEIETLKNKNSNYINEIEILNVSLKLSNDFKEENESLKLEIDGLKKTFSKFSNSSNKLDNLLGLQRCVFDKAFLSYEEMNNVKHFNNFFLKKNEPKIICNYCGRLGHISTSCFLKKKLSLVNTRRIWVPKGTFVANLKGPKLTWVPKA
;
A
#
# COMPACT_ATOMS: atom_id res chain seq x y z
N MET A 1 60.85 -50.31 5.13
CA MET A 1 61.52 -49.53 4.08
C MET A 1 60.52 -49.28 2.98
N ILE A 2 60.28 -48.00 2.66
CA ILE A 2 60.07 -47.41 1.33
C ILE A 2 59.65 -45.97 1.62
N ALA A 3 60.63 -45.07 1.53
CA ALA A 3 60.40 -43.64 1.41
C ALA A 3 60.24 -43.37 -0.08
N THR A 4 59.10 -42.82 -0.49
CA THR A 4 58.91 -42.30 -1.85
C THR A 4 59.55 -40.93 -1.90
N TRP A 5 60.77 -40.89 -2.42
CA TRP A 5 61.39 -39.70 -2.98
C TRP A 5 60.59 -39.29 -4.21
N ASP A 6 60.15 -38.03 -4.26
CA ASP A 6 59.62 -37.42 -5.48
C ASP A 6 60.64 -36.37 -5.92
N ASP A 7 61.27 -36.67 -7.05
CA ASP A 7 62.32 -35.89 -7.70
C ASP A 7 61.66 -34.78 -8.53
N SER A 8 62.01 -33.54 -8.19
CA SER A 8 62.43 -32.44 -9.08
C SER A 8 61.66 -32.18 -10.38
N ASP A 9 61.17 -30.95 -10.53
CA ASP A 9 61.38 -30.21 -11.78
C ASP A 9 62.17 -28.93 -11.50
N GLU A 10 63.42 -28.99 -11.95
CA GLU A 10 64.40 -27.93 -12.06
C GLU A 10 63.90 -26.91 -13.11
N SER A 11 63.48 -25.73 -12.65
CA SER A 11 63.32 -24.57 -13.54
C SER A 11 64.46 -23.60 -13.28
N SER A 12 65.53 -23.80 -14.06
CA SER A 12 66.51 -22.77 -14.39
C SER A 12 65.80 -21.62 -15.10
N SER A 13 65.86 -20.43 -14.51
CA SER A 13 65.72 -19.17 -15.24
C SER A 13 66.78 -18.21 -14.73
N ASP A 14 67.80 -18.00 -15.57
CA ASP A 14 68.81 -16.97 -15.46
C ASP A 14 68.14 -15.58 -15.41
N GLU A 15 68.13 -14.96 -14.24
CA GLU A 15 67.96 -13.52 -14.08
C GLU A 15 69.11 -13.06 -13.20
N GLU A 16 70.13 -12.49 -13.85
CA GLU A 16 71.21 -11.73 -13.22
C GLU A 16 70.62 -10.52 -12.49
N SER A 17 70.18 -10.75 -11.26
CA SER A 17 69.90 -9.70 -10.29
C SER A 17 71.06 -9.66 -9.31
N ASP A 18 71.75 -8.53 -9.32
CA ASP A 18 72.82 -8.08 -8.42
C ASP A 18 72.42 -7.98 -6.93
N GLY A 19 71.47 -8.79 -6.49
CA GLY A 19 71.14 -8.97 -5.09
C GLY A 19 72.21 -9.81 -4.41
N GLN A 20 72.96 -9.19 -3.49
CA GLN A 20 73.90 -9.88 -2.61
C GLN A 20 73.17 -10.99 -1.82
N VAL A 21 73.18 -12.22 -2.33
CA VAL A 21 72.72 -13.41 -1.62
C VAL A 21 73.78 -13.73 -0.57
N ALA A 22 73.52 -13.32 0.68
CA ALA A 22 74.36 -13.67 1.82
C ALA A 22 74.26 -15.19 2.08
N ASN A 23 75.15 -15.96 1.46
CA ASN A 23 75.36 -17.37 1.81
C ASN A 23 75.95 -17.44 3.22
N PHE A 24 75.09 -17.71 4.22
CA PHE A 24 75.50 -17.94 5.62
C PHE A 24 76.59 -19.02 5.77
N ALA A 25 76.70 -19.93 4.80
CA ALA A 25 77.71 -20.98 4.76
C ALA A 25 79.14 -20.51 4.44
N PHE A 26 79.34 -19.23 4.07
CA PHE A 26 80.64 -18.66 3.71
C PHE A 26 81.11 -17.51 4.60
N MET A 27 80.43 -17.23 5.72
CA MET A 27 81.04 -16.35 6.73
C MET A 27 82.22 -17.08 7.36
N ALA A 28 83.42 -16.81 6.85
CA ALA A 28 84.66 -17.14 7.54
C ALA A 28 84.59 -16.47 8.91
N ILE A 29 84.55 -17.28 9.95
CA ILE A 29 84.69 -16.82 11.33
C ILE A 29 86.14 -16.37 11.40
N GLU A 30 86.40 -15.06 11.36
CA GLU A 30 87.65 -14.54 11.87
C GLU A 30 87.75 -15.10 13.30
N GLU A 31 88.82 -15.85 13.60
CA GLU A 31 89.13 -16.33 14.95
C GLU A 31 89.36 -15.10 15.85
N GLU A 32 88.29 -14.38 16.19
CA GLU A 32 88.25 -13.59 17.41
C GLU A 32 88.56 -14.59 18.52
N GLU A 33 89.67 -14.38 19.22
CA GLU A 33 90.12 -15.22 20.33
C GLU A 33 88.90 -15.60 21.16
N GLU A 34 88.48 -16.87 21.05
CA GLU A 34 87.39 -17.42 21.83
C GLU A 34 87.79 -17.15 23.28
N ASP A 35 87.10 -16.22 23.93
CA ASP A 35 87.23 -16.02 25.37
C ASP A 35 86.69 -17.31 25.98
N ASP A 36 87.62 -18.24 26.17
CA ASP A 36 87.39 -19.66 26.37
C ASP A 36 86.90 -19.84 27.81
N VAL A 37 85.66 -19.43 28.06
CA VAL A 37 85.00 -19.49 29.37
C VAL A 37 84.85 -20.97 29.72
N LYS A 38 85.86 -21.50 30.42
CA LYS A 38 85.88 -22.86 30.95
C LYS A 38 84.86 -23.01 32.06
N PHE A 39 83.61 -23.27 31.68
CA PHE A 39 82.60 -23.76 32.62
C PHE A 39 83.06 -25.09 33.19
N SER A 40 82.89 -25.24 34.50
CA SER A 40 82.99 -26.56 35.12
C SER A 40 81.87 -27.46 34.59
N PHE A 41 82.15 -28.75 34.40
CA PHE A 41 81.13 -29.73 34.01
C PHE A 41 79.95 -29.74 35.00
N ASP A 42 80.23 -29.57 36.29
CA ASP A 42 79.22 -29.51 37.35
C ASP A 42 78.30 -28.28 37.19
N GLU A 43 78.86 -27.12 36.83
CA GLU A 43 78.08 -25.89 36.58
C GLU A 43 77.15 -26.04 35.38
N LEU A 44 77.62 -26.69 34.32
CA LEU A 44 76.82 -26.98 33.13
C LEU A 44 75.67 -27.93 33.46
N GLN A 45 75.94 -28.97 34.26
CA GLN A 45 74.95 -29.94 34.67
C GLN A 45 73.86 -29.30 35.55
N ASP A 46 74.24 -28.48 36.52
CA ASP A 46 73.30 -27.72 37.37
C ASP A 46 72.44 -26.76 36.54
N ALA A 47 73.04 -26.06 35.57
CA ALA A 47 72.31 -25.17 34.66
C ALA A 47 71.28 -25.94 33.81
N TYR A 48 71.65 -27.10 33.28
CA TYR A 48 70.74 -27.96 32.51
C TYR A 48 69.57 -28.49 33.35
N GLU A 49 69.83 -28.94 34.58
CA GLU A 49 68.79 -29.47 35.45
C GLU A 49 67.79 -28.38 35.88
N ASN A 50 68.29 -27.17 36.16
CA ASN A 50 67.45 -26.00 36.40
C ASN A 50 66.59 -25.66 35.18
N LEU A 51 67.17 -25.64 33.98
CA LEU A 51 66.45 -25.39 32.73
C LEU A 51 65.36 -26.44 32.49
N TYR A 52 65.67 -27.72 32.71
CA TYR A 52 64.72 -28.81 32.55
C TYR A 52 63.55 -28.71 33.56
N ASN A 53 63.83 -28.33 34.79
CA ASN A 53 62.81 -28.09 35.81
C ASN A 53 61.88 -26.93 35.43
N GLU A 54 62.42 -25.82 34.94
CA GLU A 54 61.62 -24.69 34.43
C GLU A 54 60.78 -25.10 33.21
N TYR A 55 61.36 -25.85 32.26
CA TYR A 55 60.63 -26.39 31.11
C TYR A 55 59.44 -27.26 31.55
N LYS A 56 59.63 -28.14 32.54
CA LYS A 56 58.56 -28.98 33.09
C LYS A 56 57.44 -28.13 33.72
N LYS A 57 57.78 -27.08 34.47
CA LYS A 57 56.79 -26.12 35.02
C LYS A 57 56.00 -25.44 33.91
N VAL A 58 56.65 -24.97 32.85
CA VAL A 58 56.00 -24.34 31.68
C VAL A 58 55.07 -25.32 30.98
N CYS A 59 55.47 -26.57 30.80
CA CYS A 59 54.63 -27.60 30.21
C CYS A 59 53.33 -27.84 30.98
N LEU A 60 53.40 -27.86 32.32
CA LEU A 60 52.22 -28.00 33.18
C LEU A 60 51.29 -26.79 33.07
N LYS A 61 51.85 -25.57 33.09
CA LYS A 61 51.09 -24.34 32.88
C LYS A 61 50.38 -24.35 31.52
N ASN A 62 51.07 -24.76 30.45
CA ASN A 62 50.48 -24.82 29.11
C ASN A 62 49.33 -25.85 29.03
N LYS A 63 49.45 -27.00 29.72
CA LYS A 63 48.34 -27.96 29.84
C LYS A 63 47.12 -27.38 30.56
N SER A 64 47.32 -26.55 31.60
CA SER A 64 46.23 -25.82 32.26
C SER A 64 45.57 -24.85 31.29
N LEU A 65 46.35 -23.97 30.69
CA LEU A 65 45.85 -22.94 29.78
C LEU A 65 45.06 -23.54 28.61
N LYS A 66 45.49 -24.67 28.06
CA LYS A 66 44.72 -25.38 27.03
C LYS A 66 43.32 -25.80 27.49
N LYS A 67 43.17 -26.25 28.74
CA LYS A 67 41.85 -26.58 29.30
C LYS A 67 40.98 -25.34 29.45
N ASP A 68 41.58 -24.24 29.95
CA ASP A 68 40.89 -22.97 30.14
C ASP A 68 40.41 -22.39 28.79
N VAL A 69 41.25 -22.46 27.75
CA VAL A 69 40.89 -22.07 26.37
C VAL A 69 39.71 -22.87 25.85
N ILE A 70 39.69 -24.19 26.04
CA ILE A 70 38.57 -25.05 25.62
C ILE A 70 37.29 -24.67 26.39
N SER A 71 37.40 -24.39 27.69
CA SER A 71 36.27 -23.98 28.52
C SER A 71 35.69 -22.64 28.06
N MET A 72 36.53 -21.63 27.86
CA MET A 72 36.13 -20.31 27.38
C MET A 72 35.52 -20.38 25.98
N SER A 73 36.07 -21.21 25.09
CA SER A 73 35.52 -21.40 23.74
C SER A 73 34.07 -21.91 23.77
N LYS A 74 33.76 -22.85 24.67
CA LYS A 74 32.38 -23.35 24.85
C LYS A 74 31.46 -22.26 25.38
N GLU A 75 31.91 -21.46 26.33
CA GLU A 75 31.13 -20.35 26.88
C GLU A 75 30.81 -19.31 25.81
N ILE A 76 31.79 -18.93 24.99
CA ILE A 76 31.60 -18.02 23.84
C ILE A 76 30.55 -18.57 22.88
N GLU A 77 30.59 -19.86 22.55
CA GLU A 77 29.60 -20.50 21.67
C GLU A 77 28.19 -20.45 22.27
N THR A 78 28.03 -20.72 23.58
CA THR A 78 26.73 -20.59 24.25
C THR A 78 26.22 -19.15 24.28
N LEU A 79 27.09 -18.17 24.51
CA LEU A 79 26.72 -16.75 24.50
C LEU A 79 26.34 -16.29 23.10
N LYS A 80 27.04 -16.75 22.07
CA LYS A 80 26.70 -16.47 20.67
C LYS A 80 25.29 -16.97 20.31
N ASN A 81 24.95 -18.19 20.73
CA ASN A 81 23.61 -18.76 20.52
C ASN A 81 22.52 -18.00 21.30
N LYS A 82 22.81 -17.57 22.54
CA LYS A 82 21.89 -16.70 23.29
C LYS A 82 21.69 -15.35 22.59
N ASN A 83 22.77 -14.75 22.09
CA ASN A 83 22.71 -13.47 21.40
C ASN A 83 21.91 -13.54 20.10
N SER A 84 22.05 -14.63 19.31
CA SER A 84 21.18 -14.85 18.14
C SER A 84 19.71 -14.98 18.50
N ASN A 85 19.39 -15.63 19.63
CA ASN A 85 18.00 -15.74 20.08
C ASN A 85 17.43 -14.37 20.47
N TYR A 86 18.20 -13.55 21.21
CA TYR A 86 17.77 -12.20 21.57
C TYR A 86 17.56 -11.29 20.35
N ILE A 87 18.41 -11.42 19.32
CA ILE A 87 18.22 -10.68 18.06
C ILE A 87 16.88 -11.05 17.41
N ASN A 88 16.55 -12.35 17.35
CA ASN A 88 15.28 -12.81 16.79
C ASN A 88 14.07 -12.31 17.61
N GLU A 89 14.17 -12.33 18.95
CA GLU A 89 13.12 -11.81 19.82
C GLU A 89 12.89 -10.31 19.61
N ILE A 90 13.96 -9.53 19.48
CA ILE A 90 13.88 -8.10 19.19
C ILE A 90 13.20 -7.86 17.83
N GLU A 91 13.50 -8.66 16.81
CA GLU A 91 12.87 -8.55 15.50
C GLU A 91 11.37 -8.82 15.56
N ILE A 92 10.95 -9.88 16.27
CA ILE A 92 9.53 -10.21 16.50
C ILE A 92 8.81 -9.08 17.24
N LEU A 93 9.42 -8.53 18.29
CA LEU A 93 8.86 -7.41 19.05
C LEU A 93 8.73 -6.16 18.18
N ASN A 94 9.70 -5.88 17.31
CA ASN A 94 9.66 -4.74 16.41
C ASN A 94 8.52 -4.85 15.39
N VAL A 95 8.31 -6.04 14.80
CA VAL A 95 7.16 -6.30 13.92
C VAL A 95 5.84 -6.12 14.68
N SER A 96 5.77 -6.62 15.92
CA SER A 96 4.58 -6.49 16.76
C SER A 96 4.26 -5.04 17.12
N LEU A 97 5.29 -4.23 17.43
CA LEU A 97 5.15 -2.80 17.69
C LEU A 97 4.67 -2.03 16.46
N LYS A 98 5.21 -2.36 15.27
CA LYS A 98 4.76 -1.75 14.02
C LYS A 98 3.27 -2.02 13.77
N LEU A 99 2.86 -3.27 13.89
CA LEU A 99 1.45 -3.67 13.78
C LEU A 99 0.56 -2.93 14.78
N SER A 100 1.02 -2.79 16.02
CA SER A 100 0.29 -2.05 17.06
C SER A 100 0.12 -0.57 16.74
N ASN A 101 1.11 0.05 16.10
CA ASN A 101 1.00 1.45 15.68
C ASN A 101 0.02 1.60 14.52
N ASP A 102 0.08 0.72 13.51
CA ASP A 102 -0.85 0.70 12.38
C ASP A 102 -2.31 0.59 12.88
N PHE A 103 -2.59 -0.31 13.83
CA PHE A 103 -3.92 -0.45 14.45
C PHE A 103 -4.35 0.79 15.25
N LYS A 104 -3.40 1.52 15.83
CA LYS A 104 -3.72 2.74 16.58
C LYS A 104 -4.15 3.85 15.63
N GLU A 105 -3.42 4.03 14.53
CA GLU A 105 -3.75 5.00 13.49
C GLU A 105 -5.12 4.72 12.86
N GLU A 106 -5.40 3.45 12.51
CA GLU A 106 -6.71 3.04 11.97
C GLU A 106 -7.85 3.30 12.97
N ASN A 107 -7.63 3.05 14.27
CA ASN A 107 -8.62 3.35 15.29
C ASN A 107 -8.89 4.86 15.45
N GLU A 108 -7.87 5.70 15.28
CA GLU A 108 -8.03 7.15 15.31
C GLU A 108 -8.84 7.64 14.09
N SER A 109 -8.60 7.11 12.90
CA SER A 109 -9.41 7.44 11.71
C SER A 109 -10.86 6.97 11.85
N LEU A 110 -11.08 5.75 12.34
CA LEU A 110 -12.44 5.23 12.56
C LEU A 110 -13.23 6.06 13.57
N LYS A 111 -12.58 6.59 14.63
CA LYS A 111 -13.24 7.49 15.58
C LYS A 111 -13.71 8.78 14.91
N LEU A 112 -12.87 9.39 14.06
CA LEU A 112 -13.23 10.60 13.31
C LEU A 112 -14.41 10.34 12.36
N GLU A 113 -14.41 9.20 11.67
CA GLU A 113 -15.53 8.80 10.80
C GLU A 113 -16.83 8.60 11.60
N ILE A 114 -16.77 7.92 12.74
CA ILE A 114 -17.92 7.71 13.63
C ILE A 114 -18.50 9.05 14.10
N ASP A 115 -17.65 10.00 14.51
CA ASP A 115 -18.09 11.33 14.93
C ASP A 115 -18.75 12.11 13.79
N GLY A 116 -18.18 12.01 12.59
CA GLY A 116 -18.77 12.56 11.36
C GLY A 116 -20.15 11.95 11.08
N LEU A 117 -20.25 10.62 11.08
CA LEU A 117 -21.49 9.88 10.86
C LEU A 117 -22.54 10.25 11.92
N LYS A 118 -22.18 10.29 13.20
CA LYS A 118 -23.06 10.67 14.30
C LYS A 118 -23.67 12.07 14.10
N LYS A 119 -22.86 13.02 13.62
CA LYS A 119 -23.32 14.38 13.27
C LYS A 119 -24.30 14.36 12.10
N THR A 120 -24.05 13.57 11.06
CA THR A 120 -24.99 13.42 9.93
C THR A 120 -26.29 12.74 10.35
N PHE A 121 -26.22 11.71 11.20
CA PHE A 121 -27.37 10.98 11.71
C PHE A 121 -28.25 11.86 12.59
N SER A 122 -27.66 12.70 13.45
CA SER A 122 -28.42 13.68 14.23
C SER A 122 -29.20 14.66 13.35
N LYS A 123 -28.59 15.18 12.28
CA LYS A 123 -29.28 16.03 11.29
C LYS A 123 -30.41 15.28 10.59
N PHE A 124 -30.16 14.05 10.15
CA PHE A 124 -31.15 13.20 9.49
C PHE A 124 -32.34 12.90 10.41
N SER A 125 -32.08 12.49 11.66
CA SER A 125 -33.10 12.24 12.68
C SER A 125 -33.96 13.48 12.94
N ASN A 126 -33.33 14.65 13.08
CA ASN A 126 -34.06 15.91 13.24
C ASN A 126 -34.95 16.23 12.04
N SER A 127 -34.52 15.94 10.81
CA SER A 127 -35.35 16.11 9.61
C SER A 127 -36.47 15.06 9.52
N SER A 128 -36.22 13.81 9.92
CA SER A 128 -37.22 12.74 9.96
C SER A 128 -38.35 13.11 10.91
N ASN A 129 -38.04 13.53 12.14
CA ASN A 129 -39.05 13.93 13.12
C ASN A 129 -39.94 15.08 12.59
N LYS A 130 -39.36 16.03 11.84
CA LYS A 130 -40.14 17.10 11.19
C LYS A 130 -41.06 16.57 10.09
N LEU A 131 -40.58 15.63 9.27
CA LEU A 131 -41.37 14.98 8.24
C LEU A 131 -42.49 14.14 8.84
N ASP A 132 -42.20 13.35 9.89
CA ASP A 132 -43.18 12.54 10.60
C ASP A 132 -44.27 13.41 11.23
N ASN A 133 -43.91 14.55 11.81
CA ASN A 133 -44.88 15.54 12.30
C ASN A 133 -45.76 16.10 11.16
N LEU A 134 -45.18 16.43 9.99
CA LEU A 134 -45.93 16.88 8.82
C LEU A 134 -46.90 15.81 8.28
N LEU A 135 -46.42 14.58 8.12
CA LEU A 135 -47.23 13.47 7.61
C LEU A 135 -48.28 13.01 8.62
N GLY A 136 -47.95 13.02 9.91
CA GLY A 136 -48.90 12.77 11.00
C GLY A 136 -50.06 13.76 11.00
N LEU A 137 -49.79 15.04 10.71
CA LEU A 137 -50.82 16.06 10.50
C LEU A 137 -51.58 15.86 9.18
N GLN A 138 -50.93 15.38 8.12
CA GLN A 138 -51.54 15.14 6.81
C GLN A 138 -52.38 13.85 6.74
N ARG A 139 -52.23 12.91 7.69
CA ARG A 139 -53.06 11.70 7.82
C ARG A 139 -54.51 11.99 8.27
N CYS A 140 -54.98 13.24 8.21
CA CYS A 140 -56.39 13.56 8.08
C CYS A 140 -56.99 12.93 6.80
N VAL A 141 -57.36 11.65 6.92
CA VAL A 141 -58.53 10.97 6.33
C VAL A 141 -59.04 11.58 5.02
N PHE A 142 -58.52 11.11 3.89
CA PHE A 142 -59.22 11.23 2.61
C PHE A 142 -59.88 9.92 2.13
N ASP A 143 -59.79 8.84 2.90
CA ASP A 143 -60.54 7.61 2.62
C ASP A 143 -61.52 7.29 3.75
N LYS A 144 -62.74 7.83 3.60
CA LYS A 144 -63.93 7.26 4.24
C LYS A 144 -64.24 5.92 3.55
N ALA A 145 -63.68 4.81 4.03
CA ALA A 145 -64.29 3.46 3.95
C ALA A 145 -63.36 2.37 4.51
N PHE A 146 -63.38 2.12 5.82
CA PHE A 146 -63.14 0.77 6.35
C PHE A 146 -64.01 0.54 7.59
N LEU A 147 -64.53 -0.68 7.72
CA LEU A 147 -65.66 -1.06 8.59
C LEU A 147 -65.40 -1.02 10.11
N SER A 148 -64.30 -0.40 10.56
CA SER A 148 -63.85 -0.40 11.96
C SER A 148 -63.14 0.88 12.35
N TYR A 149 -63.75 2.05 12.10
CA TYR A 149 -63.15 3.35 12.42
C TYR A 149 -63.79 3.97 13.66
N GLU A 150 -62.99 4.23 14.69
CA GLU A 150 -63.35 5.11 15.81
C GLU A 150 -62.95 6.56 15.48
N GLU A 151 -63.92 7.46 15.62
CA GLU A 151 -63.84 8.86 15.21
C GLU A 151 -62.92 9.65 16.16
N MET A 152 -61.74 10.07 15.69
CA MET A 152 -60.86 10.97 16.46
C MET A 152 -61.38 12.40 16.37
N ASN A 153 -62.17 12.81 17.36
CA ASN A 153 -62.97 14.05 17.40
C ASN A 153 -62.23 15.40 17.39
N ASN A 154 -60.90 15.46 17.32
CA ASN A 154 -60.16 16.72 17.53
C ASN A 154 -59.08 17.04 16.48
N VAL A 155 -59.13 16.49 15.27
CA VAL A 155 -58.12 16.82 14.27
C VAL A 155 -58.47 18.13 13.55
N LYS A 156 -57.70 19.19 13.84
CA LYS A 156 -57.78 20.47 13.11
C LYS A 156 -57.46 20.23 11.64
N HIS A 157 -58.47 20.29 10.77
CA HIS A 157 -58.28 20.31 9.34
C HIS A 157 -57.48 21.56 8.95
N PHE A 158 -56.20 21.40 8.61
CA PHE A 158 -55.43 22.46 7.98
C PHE A 158 -55.66 22.41 6.46
N ASN A 159 -55.86 23.58 5.85
CA ASN A 159 -56.02 23.71 4.41
C ASN A 159 -54.79 23.15 3.68
N ASN A 160 -55.03 22.23 2.74
CA ASN A 160 -54.01 21.64 1.87
C ASN A 160 -53.14 22.73 1.21
N PHE A 161 -51.85 22.76 1.52
CA PHE A 161 -50.86 23.68 0.93
C PHE A 161 -50.43 23.31 -0.50
N PHE A 162 -51.13 22.40 -1.17
CA PHE A 162 -50.85 22.11 -2.57
C PHE A 162 -51.43 23.23 -3.43
N LEU A 163 -50.53 24.06 -3.99
CA LEU A 163 -50.84 25.01 -5.06
C LEU A 163 -51.74 24.33 -6.10
N LYS A 164 -52.92 24.91 -6.37
CA LYS A 164 -53.77 24.47 -7.49
C LYS A 164 -52.90 24.46 -8.74
N LYS A 165 -52.75 23.30 -9.39
CA LYS A 165 -52.05 23.20 -10.67
C LYS A 165 -52.71 24.18 -11.65
N ASN A 166 -51.94 25.15 -12.15
CA ASN A 166 -52.37 25.94 -13.31
C ASN A 166 -52.45 24.98 -14.49
N GLU A 167 -53.66 24.56 -14.85
CA GLU A 167 -53.87 23.73 -16.03
C GLU A 167 -53.33 24.49 -17.25
N PRO A 168 -52.40 23.90 -18.02
CA PRO A 168 -51.91 24.55 -19.22
C PRO A 168 -53.09 24.72 -20.18
N LYS A 169 -53.37 25.97 -20.57
CA LYS A 169 -54.35 26.33 -21.60
C LYS A 169 -53.84 25.83 -22.95
N ILE A 170 -54.04 24.55 -23.25
CA ILE A 170 -53.64 23.93 -24.52
C ILE A 170 -54.46 24.56 -25.65
N ILE A 171 -53.81 25.31 -26.54
CA ILE A 171 -54.41 25.90 -27.75
C ILE A 171 -54.05 25.02 -28.95
N CYS A 172 -55.03 24.75 -29.82
CA CYS A 172 -54.81 24.00 -31.06
C CYS A 172 -54.14 24.88 -32.12
N ASN A 173 -52.96 24.49 -32.62
CA ASN A 173 -52.25 25.24 -33.67
C ASN A 173 -52.98 25.25 -35.04
N TYR A 174 -54.01 24.42 -35.24
CA TYR A 174 -54.78 24.39 -36.49
C TYR A 174 -56.00 25.33 -36.45
N CYS A 175 -56.77 25.34 -35.35
CA CYS A 175 -58.02 26.10 -35.26
C CYS A 175 -58.02 27.21 -34.21
N GLY A 176 -56.95 27.35 -33.43
CA GLY A 176 -56.83 28.37 -32.38
C GLY A 176 -57.73 28.17 -31.16
N ARG A 177 -58.48 27.06 -31.06
CA ARG A 177 -59.36 26.79 -29.91
C ARG A 177 -58.64 26.06 -28.78
N LEU A 178 -59.08 26.32 -27.55
CA LEU A 178 -58.56 25.70 -26.33
C LEU A 178 -59.03 24.24 -26.16
N GLY A 179 -58.27 23.46 -25.40
CA GLY A 179 -58.64 22.13 -24.90
C GLY A 179 -58.22 20.94 -25.77
N HIS A 180 -57.53 21.15 -26.90
CA HIS A 180 -57.04 20.05 -27.74
C HIS A 180 -55.82 20.44 -28.58
N ILE A 181 -55.12 19.45 -29.13
CA ILE A 181 -53.92 19.64 -29.96
C ILE A 181 -54.31 19.49 -31.44
N SER A 182 -53.51 20.04 -32.37
CA SER A 182 -53.76 19.98 -33.82
C SER A 182 -54.01 18.58 -34.39
N THR A 183 -53.49 17.53 -33.75
CA THR A 183 -53.70 16.12 -34.16
C THR A 183 -55.11 15.62 -33.85
N SER A 184 -55.72 16.10 -32.77
CA SER A 184 -57.08 15.76 -32.35
C SER A 184 -58.12 16.79 -32.82
N CYS A 185 -57.72 17.77 -33.64
CA CYS A 185 -58.64 18.80 -34.13
C CYS A 185 -59.69 18.25 -35.08
N PHE A 186 -60.96 18.42 -34.74
CA PHE A 186 -62.09 17.95 -35.54
C PHE A 186 -62.11 18.57 -36.95
N LEU A 187 -61.74 19.85 -37.09
CA LEU A 187 -61.65 20.53 -38.39
C LEU A 187 -60.58 19.91 -39.30
N LYS A 188 -59.46 19.47 -38.71
CA LYS A 188 -58.41 18.74 -39.43
C LYS A 188 -58.86 17.33 -39.81
N LYS A 189 -59.68 16.67 -38.99
CA LYS A 189 -60.24 15.34 -39.30
C LYS A 189 -61.31 15.37 -40.39
N LYS A 190 -62.09 16.45 -40.51
CA LYS A 190 -63.19 16.57 -41.49
C LYS A 190 -62.72 16.89 -42.91
N LEU A 191 -61.60 17.61 -43.04
CA LEU A 191 -60.94 17.83 -44.32
C LEU A 191 -59.92 16.71 -44.53
N SER A 192 -60.33 15.65 -45.24
CA SER A 192 -59.47 14.59 -45.77
C SER A 192 -58.47 15.17 -46.80
N LEU A 193 -57.65 16.13 -46.39
CA LEU A 193 -56.60 16.73 -47.22
C LEU A 193 -55.43 15.75 -47.24
N VAL A 194 -55.47 14.91 -48.28
CA VAL A 194 -54.34 14.27 -48.98
C VAL A 194 -53.00 14.80 -48.47
N ASN A 195 -52.15 13.88 -47.99
CA ASN A 195 -50.77 14.13 -47.58
C ASN A 195 -50.04 15.01 -48.61
N THR A 196 -50.04 16.33 -48.41
CA THR A 196 -49.24 17.24 -49.21
C THR A 196 -47.80 17.11 -48.73
N ARG A 197 -47.00 16.33 -49.47
CA ARG A 197 -45.55 16.27 -49.27
C ARG A 197 -44.99 17.68 -49.43
N ARG A 198 -44.49 18.25 -48.35
CA ARG A 198 -43.73 19.50 -48.38
C ARG A 198 -42.26 19.14 -48.63
N ILE A 199 -41.71 19.68 -49.71
CA ILE A 199 -40.29 19.53 -50.05
C ILE A 199 -39.61 20.85 -49.65
N TRP A 200 -38.51 20.76 -48.93
CA TRP A 200 -37.72 21.93 -48.55
C TRP A 200 -36.87 22.37 -49.74
N VAL A 201 -36.89 23.66 -50.11
CA VAL A 201 -36.11 24.20 -51.24
C VAL A 201 -35.30 25.41 -50.75
N PRO A 202 -33.98 25.45 -51.00
CA PRO A 202 -33.14 26.61 -50.67
C PRO A 202 -33.56 27.89 -51.41
N LYS A 203 -33.43 29.04 -50.74
CA LYS A 203 -33.75 30.37 -51.30
C LYS A 203 -32.92 30.62 -52.58
N GLY A 204 -33.60 30.97 -53.69
CA GLY A 204 -32.97 31.33 -54.97
C GLY A 204 -33.17 30.34 -56.12
N THR A 205 -33.80 29.19 -55.88
CA THR A 205 -34.02 28.16 -56.92
C THR A 205 -35.40 28.32 -57.58
N PHE A 206 -35.46 28.59 -58.89
CA PHE A 206 -36.72 28.60 -59.65
C PHE A 206 -37.00 27.21 -60.23
N VAL A 207 -37.95 26.47 -59.64
CA VAL A 207 -38.40 25.17 -60.16
C VAL A 207 -39.45 25.42 -61.25
N ALA A 208 -39.04 25.39 -62.52
CA ALA A 208 -39.86 25.84 -63.64
C ALA A 208 -41.01 24.90 -64.09
N ASN A 209 -41.24 23.74 -63.46
CA ASN A 209 -42.32 22.82 -63.86
C ASN A 209 -43.02 22.12 -62.69
N LEU A 210 -43.71 22.87 -61.82
CA LEU A 210 -44.61 22.29 -60.80
C LEU A 210 -46.03 22.12 -61.37
N LYS A 211 -46.43 20.87 -61.68
CA LYS A 211 -47.83 20.49 -61.97
C LYS A 211 -48.59 20.32 -60.64
N GLY A 212 -49.25 21.37 -60.16
CA GLY A 212 -50.14 21.32 -58.98
C GLY A 212 -50.31 22.66 -58.25
N PRO A 213 -51.27 22.80 -57.31
CA PRO A 213 -51.66 24.08 -56.72
C PRO A 213 -50.47 24.74 -56.00
N LYS A 214 -50.10 25.94 -56.47
CA LYS A 214 -48.90 26.68 -56.08
C LYS A 214 -49.08 27.32 -54.70
N LEU A 215 -48.54 26.72 -53.66
CA LEU A 215 -48.32 27.37 -52.37
C LEU A 215 -46.85 27.18 -51.94
N THR A 216 -45.97 28.02 -52.49
CA THR A 216 -44.58 28.16 -52.03
C THR A 216 -44.56 29.07 -50.80
N TRP A 217 -44.03 28.57 -49.69
CA TRP A 217 -43.87 29.33 -48.46
C TRP A 217 -42.41 29.79 -48.33
N VAL A 218 -42.17 31.09 -48.14
CA VAL A 218 -40.84 31.65 -47.90
C VAL A 218 -40.80 32.24 -46.49
N PRO A 219 -39.82 31.90 -45.64
CA PRO A 219 -39.72 32.47 -44.29
C PRO A 219 -39.41 33.97 -44.34
N LYS A 220 -40.22 34.77 -43.63
CA LYS A 220 -39.95 36.17 -43.30
C LYS A 220 -38.81 36.25 -42.26
N ALA A 221 -37.94 37.25 -42.42
CA ALA A 221 -36.93 37.63 -41.43
C ALA A 221 -37.60 38.28 -40.21
#